data_AF-A0A1J4JGL8-F1
#
_entry.id   AF-A0A1J4JGL8-F1
#
_cell.length_a   1.000
_cell.length_b   1.000
_cell.length_c   1.000
_cell.angle_alpha   90.00
_cell.angle_beta   90.00
_cell.angle_gamma   90.00
#
_symmetry.space_group_name_H-M   'P 1'
#
loop_
_entity.id
_entity.type
_entity.pdbx_description
1 polymer ?
#
loop_
_entity_poly.entity_id
_entity_poly.type
_entity_poly.pdbx_seq_one_letter_code
_entity_poly.pdbx_strand_id
1 'polypeptide(L)'
;MKNIKGVINIALRPENSPLSLRACGFFSTDNRSLINGLLQTELIQTIANQIFSDIENPPNLLMMARFSSILVSCFALFPEKTAEWCNFLDKFLPYCSLHPVLNLFASIVTIKEDDGKLIQFLFQSGIIPLAISKIRDLPDKIEKDGDVVFSIGMFRLMRVLALREEVCQVLRQPENIQVLIKNYQVERVDLLFSQWSLYLILCNQSSLPFMTNLIATAILNLRSQTPVFYRYQALCLEFLAQALSLSSRLADNFVEFNIGELTKTIFLRFPNHSNAHFKVFNLIQQCLNHPQLCSQVLSEIIPFASHQIIERSNVILSIFCWHMLHQIECVNEEAHNAIQNIPDETKEQMRRIDEATTRDFGGEVPKMENQDIAGGAPELSPDELLSLFREFTMRR
;
A
#
# COMPACT_ATOMS: atom_id res chain seq x y z
N MET A 1 -0.01 27.58 -33.74
CA MET A 1 -1.36 27.37 -33.16
C MET A 1 -2.15 26.22 -33.79
N LYS A 2 -2.40 26.18 -35.12
CA LYS A 2 -3.19 25.10 -35.77
C LYS A 2 -2.66 23.68 -35.48
N ASN A 3 -1.34 23.50 -35.35
CA ASN A 3 -0.73 22.19 -35.11
C ASN A 3 -1.01 21.63 -33.70
N ILE A 4 -0.99 22.45 -32.65
CA ILE A 4 -1.19 21.96 -31.26
C ILE A 4 -2.62 21.44 -31.06
N LYS A 5 -3.62 22.20 -31.55
CA LYS A 5 -5.04 21.78 -31.53
C LYS A 5 -5.28 20.48 -32.29
N GLY A 6 -4.63 20.31 -33.44
CA GLY A 6 -4.69 19.06 -34.20
C GLY A 6 -4.13 17.88 -33.41
N VAL A 7 -2.95 18.05 -32.79
CA VAL A 7 -2.27 16.98 -32.05
C VAL A 7 -3.09 16.54 -30.83
N ILE A 8 -3.62 17.46 -30.04
CA ILE A 8 -4.43 17.08 -28.87
C ILE A 8 -5.76 16.42 -29.26
N ASN A 9 -6.42 16.89 -30.33
CA ASN A 9 -7.63 16.24 -30.82
C ASN A 9 -7.36 14.82 -31.34
N ILE A 10 -6.19 14.57 -31.93
CA ILE A 10 -5.77 13.23 -32.35
C ILE A 10 -5.45 12.36 -31.13
N ALA A 11 -4.78 12.92 -30.12
CA ALA A 11 -4.47 12.23 -28.87
C ALA A 11 -5.75 11.77 -28.17
N LEU A 12 -6.76 12.64 -28.09
CA LEU A 12 -8.01 12.39 -27.37
C LEU A 12 -9.08 11.64 -28.17
N ARG A 13 -8.75 11.07 -29.35
CA ARG A 13 -9.69 10.23 -30.08
C ARG A 13 -10.12 9.02 -29.23
N PRO A 14 -11.39 8.58 -29.34
CA PRO A 14 -11.90 7.43 -28.58
C PRO A 14 -11.29 6.09 -29.02
N GLU A 15 -10.62 6.07 -30.17
CA GLU A 15 -10.00 4.89 -30.77
C GLU A 15 -8.56 4.65 -30.29
N ASN A 16 -8.18 3.37 -30.18
CA ASN A 16 -6.81 2.98 -29.89
C ASN A 16 -5.94 2.92 -31.15
N SER A 17 -5.77 4.05 -31.84
CA SER A 17 -4.94 4.11 -33.06
C SER A 17 -3.46 4.36 -32.74
N PRO A 18 -2.51 3.82 -33.54
CA PRO A 18 -1.08 4.13 -33.39
C PRO A 18 -0.78 5.63 -33.48
N LEU A 19 -1.56 6.36 -34.29
CA LEU A 19 -1.44 7.81 -34.43
C LEU A 19 -1.84 8.53 -33.14
N SER A 20 -2.93 8.12 -32.49
CA SER A 20 -3.38 8.67 -31.21
C SER A 20 -2.38 8.39 -30.08
N LEU A 21 -1.77 7.21 -30.04
CA LEU A 21 -0.73 6.88 -29.06
C LEU A 21 0.53 7.74 -29.24
N ARG A 22 1.00 7.92 -30.49
CA ARG A 22 2.10 8.84 -30.80
C ARG A 22 1.75 10.29 -30.42
N ALA A 23 0.53 10.71 -30.71
CA ALA A 23 0.03 12.03 -30.34
C ALA A 23 0.04 12.24 -28.82
N CYS A 24 -0.41 11.26 -28.03
CA CYS A 24 -0.28 11.29 -26.57
C CYS A 24 1.18 11.37 -26.11
N GLY A 25 2.09 10.65 -26.76
CA GLY A 25 3.52 10.66 -26.43
C GLY A 25 4.19 12.04 -26.53
N PHE A 26 3.70 12.92 -27.41
CA PHE A 26 4.19 14.31 -27.49
C PHE A 26 3.85 15.14 -26.25
N PHE A 27 2.82 14.77 -25.47
CA PHE A 27 2.46 15.47 -24.23
C PHE A 27 3.15 14.89 -22.99
N SER A 28 4.26 14.18 -23.17
CA SER A 28 5.16 13.78 -22.09
C SER A 28 5.83 14.99 -21.42
N THR A 29 6.33 14.77 -20.20
CA THR A 29 7.02 15.79 -19.39
C THR A 29 8.23 16.41 -20.07
N ASP A 30 8.82 15.76 -21.07
CA ASP A 30 10.02 16.27 -21.76
C ASP A 30 9.69 17.41 -22.74
N ASN A 31 8.44 17.57 -23.15
CA ASN A 31 8.02 18.54 -24.17
C ASN A 31 7.46 19.84 -23.58
N ARG A 32 8.27 20.52 -22.78
CA ARG A 32 7.88 21.74 -22.04
C ARG A 32 7.31 22.86 -22.91
N SER A 33 7.83 23.05 -24.12
CA SER A 33 7.35 24.08 -25.06
C SER A 33 5.93 23.80 -25.57
N LEU A 34 5.62 22.54 -25.86
CA LEU A 34 4.29 22.11 -26.29
C LEU A 34 3.27 22.30 -25.17
N ILE A 35 3.61 21.86 -23.96
CA ILE A 35 2.76 22.02 -22.78
C ILE A 35 2.54 23.51 -22.48
N ASN A 36 3.58 24.35 -22.47
CA ASN A 36 3.39 25.79 -22.26
C ASN A 36 2.48 26.42 -23.33
N GLY A 37 2.61 25.98 -24.59
CA GLY A 37 1.73 26.42 -25.68
C GLY A 37 0.26 26.01 -25.49
N LEU A 38 -0.01 24.82 -24.93
CA LEU A 38 -1.36 24.39 -24.55
C LEU A 38 -1.96 25.30 -23.47
N LEU A 39 -1.17 25.64 -22.45
CA LEU A 39 -1.62 26.44 -21.31
C LEU A 39 -1.88 27.90 -21.72
N GLN A 40 -0.98 28.50 -22.50
CA GLN A 40 -1.11 29.89 -22.96
C GLN A 40 -2.32 30.14 -23.87
N THR A 41 -2.87 29.09 -24.47
CA THR A 41 -3.97 29.21 -25.44
C THR A 41 -5.33 28.81 -24.87
N GLU A 42 -5.43 28.53 -23.56
CA GLU A 42 -6.65 28.05 -22.87
C GLU A 42 -7.28 26.83 -23.56
N LEU A 43 -6.48 26.12 -24.37
CA LEU A 43 -6.97 25.08 -25.26
C LEU A 43 -7.48 23.88 -24.45
N ILE A 44 -6.82 23.59 -23.33
CA ILE A 44 -7.23 22.51 -22.44
C ILE A 44 -8.62 22.76 -21.86
N GLN A 45 -8.92 23.98 -21.42
CA GLN A 45 -10.23 24.32 -20.89
C GLN A 45 -11.31 24.20 -21.98
N THR A 46 -11.01 24.67 -23.20
CA THR A 46 -11.91 24.50 -24.35
C THR A 46 -12.21 23.03 -24.62
N ILE A 47 -11.19 22.18 -24.59
CA ILE A 47 -11.32 20.74 -24.83
C ILE A 47 -12.06 20.05 -23.68
N ALA A 48 -11.79 20.41 -22.44
CA ALA A 48 -12.51 19.91 -21.29
C ALA A 48 -14.01 20.22 -21.41
N ASN A 49 -14.36 21.47 -21.75
CA ASN A 49 -15.74 21.86 -21.96
C ASN A 49 -16.40 21.01 -23.06
N GLN A 50 -15.70 20.72 -24.16
CA GLN A 50 -16.23 19.85 -25.22
C GLN A 50 -16.43 18.40 -24.76
N ILE A 51 -15.49 17.86 -23.99
CA ILE A 51 -15.53 16.48 -23.46
C ILE A 51 -16.66 16.31 -22.46
N PHE A 52 -16.90 17.30 -21.60
CA PHE A 52 -17.85 17.20 -20.50
C PHE A 52 -19.22 17.83 -20.78
N SER A 53 -19.40 18.57 -21.88
CA SER A 53 -20.69 19.17 -22.25
C SER A 53 -21.68 18.18 -22.85
N ASP A 54 -21.21 17.07 -23.42
CA ASP A 54 -22.07 16.09 -24.08
C ASP A 54 -22.64 15.09 -23.06
N ILE A 55 -23.89 15.36 -22.63
CA ILE A 55 -24.62 14.50 -21.68
C ILE A 55 -25.11 13.21 -22.37
N GLU A 56 -25.36 13.26 -23.68
CA GLU A 56 -25.89 12.13 -24.45
C GLU A 56 -24.78 11.11 -24.78
N ASN A 57 -23.55 11.59 -25.02
CA ASN A 57 -22.38 10.76 -25.27
C ASN A 57 -21.29 11.01 -24.22
N PRO A 58 -21.38 10.38 -23.04
CA PRO A 58 -20.34 10.54 -22.02
C PRO A 58 -18.98 10.08 -22.56
N PRO A 59 -17.89 10.73 -22.14
CA PRO A 59 -16.58 10.45 -22.70
C PRO A 59 -16.15 9.01 -22.40
N ASN A 60 -15.59 8.36 -23.42
CA ASN A 60 -15.14 6.98 -23.26
C ASN A 60 -13.93 6.89 -22.28
N LEU A 61 -13.76 5.72 -21.67
CA LEU A 61 -12.72 5.49 -20.66
C LEU A 61 -11.29 5.74 -21.17
N LEU A 62 -11.01 5.44 -22.45
CA LEU A 62 -9.71 5.66 -23.07
C LEU A 62 -9.41 7.16 -23.26
N MET A 63 -10.41 7.94 -23.68
CA MET A 63 -10.31 9.40 -23.78
C MET A 63 -10.01 10.00 -22.41
N MET A 64 -10.74 9.58 -21.38
CA MET A 64 -10.50 10.03 -20.00
C MET A 64 -9.11 9.67 -19.49
N ALA A 65 -8.67 8.43 -19.73
CA ALA A 65 -7.33 7.97 -19.37
C ALA A 65 -6.22 8.83 -20.01
N ARG A 66 -6.35 9.12 -21.31
CA ARG A 66 -5.40 9.95 -22.05
C ARG A 66 -5.45 11.40 -21.60
N PHE A 67 -6.65 11.92 -21.35
CA PHE A 67 -6.80 13.30 -20.90
C PHE A 67 -6.17 13.52 -19.53
N SER A 68 -6.40 12.60 -18.58
CA SER A 68 -5.73 12.64 -17.27
C SER A 68 -4.22 12.56 -17.40
N SER A 69 -3.69 11.75 -18.31
CA SER A 69 -2.24 11.62 -18.54
C SER A 69 -1.61 12.91 -19.09
N ILE A 70 -2.32 13.64 -19.96
CA ILE A 70 -1.89 14.96 -20.43
C ILE A 70 -1.89 15.95 -19.27
N LEU A 71 -2.94 15.95 -18.45
CA LEU A 71 -3.04 16.84 -17.28
C LEU A 71 -1.95 16.56 -16.23
N VAL A 72 -1.57 15.30 -16.02
CA VAL A 72 -0.41 14.95 -15.17
C VAL A 72 0.84 15.70 -15.64
N SER A 73 1.11 15.71 -16.95
CA SER A 73 2.26 16.40 -17.51
C SER A 73 2.14 17.93 -17.41
N CYS A 74 0.93 18.47 -17.52
CA CYS A 74 0.66 19.89 -17.26
C CYS A 74 0.98 20.27 -15.81
N PHE A 75 0.46 19.54 -14.84
CA PHE A 75 0.71 19.79 -13.40
C PHE A 75 2.19 19.57 -13.04
N ALA A 76 2.86 18.58 -13.64
CA ALA A 76 4.28 18.33 -13.39
C ALA A 76 5.19 19.46 -13.87
N LEU A 77 4.88 20.09 -15.02
CA LEU A 77 5.72 21.12 -15.62
C LEU A 77 5.36 22.56 -15.21
N PHE A 78 4.06 22.81 -15.00
CA PHE A 78 3.51 24.15 -14.75
C PHE A 78 2.32 24.08 -13.77
N PRO A 79 2.56 23.70 -12.50
CA PRO A 79 1.50 23.46 -11.52
C PRO A 79 0.56 24.65 -11.31
N GLU A 80 1.11 25.82 -11.00
CA GLU A 80 0.33 27.03 -10.71
C GLU A 80 -0.52 27.46 -11.90
N LYS A 81 0.11 27.57 -13.08
CA LYS A 81 -0.61 27.90 -14.32
C LYS A 81 -1.70 26.88 -14.63
N THR A 82 -1.47 25.60 -14.35
CA THR A 82 -2.47 24.55 -14.59
C THR A 82 -3.65 24.69 -13.64
N ALA A 83 -3.41 25.00 -12.37
CA ALA A 83 -4.45 25.20 -11.37
C ALA A 83 -5.39 26.38 -11.71
N GLU A 84 -4.87 27.48 -12.26
CA GLU A 84 -5.66 28.68 -12.58
C GLU A 84 -6.86 28.42 -13.51
N TRP A 85 -6.77 27.50 -14.46
CA TRP A 85 -7.85 27.21 -15.43
C TRP A 85 -8.47 25.81 -15.29
N CYS A 86 -7.94 24.94 -14.44
CA CYS A 86 -8.41 23.57 -14.28
C CYS A 86 -9.67 23.48 -13.38
N ASN A 87 -10.72 24.22 -13.71
CA ASN A 87 -11.97 24.30 -12.94
C ASN A 87 -12.95 23.13 -13.15
N PHE A 88 -12.53 22.08 -13.85
CA PHE A 88 -13.34 20.92 -14.22
C PHE A 88 -12.81 19.61 -13.60
N LEU A 89 -11.92 19.71 -12.60
CA LEU A 89 -11.28 18.55 -11.99
C LEU A 89 -12.31 17.58 -11.35
N ASP A 90 -13.44 18.11 -10.87
CA ASP A 90 -14.59 17.36 -10.34
C ASP A 90 -15.19 16.39 -11.37
N LYS A 91 -15.12 16.72 -12.66
CA LYS A 91 -15.67 15.89 -13.74
C LYS A 91 -14.91 14.58 -13.94
N PHE A 92 -13.73 14.43 -13.34
CA PHE A 92 -12.99 13.16 -13.34
C PHE A 92 -13.46 12.17 -12.28
N LEU A 93 -14.26 12.58 -11.27
CA LEU A 93 -14.69 11.69 -10.19
C LEU A 93 -15.43 10.42 -10.65
N PRO A 94 -16.34 10.45 -11.66
CA PRO A 94 -16.98 9.24 -12.17
C PRO A 94 -15.98 8.20 -12.73
N TYR A 95 -14.76 8.63 -13.04
CA TYR A 95 -13.70 7.82 -13.65
C TYR A 95 -12.57 7.49 -12.68
N CYS A 96 -12.75 7.71 -11.36
CA CYS A 96 -11.72 7.48 -10.34
C CYS A 96 -11.28 6.01 -10.19
N SER A 97 -11.96 5.06 -10.83
CA SER A 97 -11.52 3.67 -10.95
C SER A 97 -10.38 3.50 -11.97
N LEU A 98 -10.20 4.45 -12.90
CA LEU A 98 -9.13 4.43 -13.88
C LEU A 98 -7.80 4.84 -13.25
N HIS A 99 -6.77 4.01 -13.42
CA HIS A 99 -5.43 4.29 -12.90
C HIS A 99 -4.86 5.65 -13.35
N PRO A 100 -4.98 6.09 -14.62
CA PRO A 100 -4.50 7.42 -15.02
C PRO A 100 -5.21 8.59 -14.33
N VAL A 101 -6.49 8.42 -13.96
CA VAL A 101 -7.25 9.42 -13.20
C VAL A 101 -6.72 9.50 -11.77
N LEU A 102 -6.50 8.36 -11.11
CA LEU A 102 -5.86 8.33 -9.80
C LEU A 102 -4.45 8.94 -9.83
N ASN A 103 -3.69 8.68 -10.88
CA ASN A 103 -2.36 9.26 -11.09
C ASN A 103 -2.40 10.79 -11.25
N LEU A 104 -3.43 11.34 -11.89
CA LEU A 104 -3.64 12.78 -11.95
C LEU A 104 -3.75 13.36 -10.53
N PHE A 105 -4.64 12.83 -9.71
CA PHE A 105 -4.77 13.29 -8.32
C PHE A 105 -3.47 13.09 -7.53
N ALA A 106 -2.81 11.95 -7.68
CA ALA A 106 -1.54 11.66 -7.04
C ALA A 106 -0.45 12.66 -7.46
N SER A 107 -0.39 13.06 -8.72
CA SER A 107 0.57 14.08 -9.17
C SER A 107 0.32 15.43 -8.52
N ILE A 108 -0.95 15.86 -8.39
CA ILE A 108 -1.28 17.14 -7.76
C ILE A 108 -0.92 17.13 -6.27
N VAL A 109 -1.24 16.04 -5.58
CA VAL A 109 -1.01 15.90 -4.13
C VAL A 109 0.43 15.54 -3.77
N THR A 110 1.35 15.39 -4.73
CA THR A 110 2.77 15.13 -4.45
C THR A 110 3.68 16.32 -4.74
N ILE A 111 3.25 17.29 -5.56
CA ILE A 111 4.02 18.52 -5.88
C ILE A 111 4.22 19.39 -4.64
N LYS A 112 5.41 19.35 -4.02
CA LYS A 112 5.69 20.19 -2.85
C LYS A 112 5.85 21.64 -3.32
N GLU A 113 5.02 22.52 -2.76
CA GLU A 113 5.04 23.97 -3.00
C GLU A 113 5.17 24.67 -1.65
N ASP A 114 5.91 25.78 -1.62
CA ASP A 114 6.16 26.52 -0.38
C ASP A 114 4.99 27.48 -0.05
N ASP A 115 4.20 27.87 -1.05
CA ASP A 115 3.14 28.88 -0.94
C ASP A 115 1.72 28.30 -0.79
N GLY A 116 1.56 26.98 -0.92
CA GLY A 116 0.30 26.28 -0.73
C GLY A 116 -0.80 26.61 -1.77
N LYS A 117 -0.46 27.08 -2.97
CA LYS A 117 -1.45 27.42 -4.00
C LYS A 117 -2.23 26.22 -4.56
N LEU A 118 -1.58 25.12 -4.91
CA LEU A 118 -2.21 23.87 -5.35
C LEU A 118 -3.13 23.29 -4.27
N ILE A 119 -2.72 23.31 -3.00
CA ILE A 119 -3.60 22.83 -1.93
C ILE A 119 -4.83 23.73 -1.78
N GLN A 120 -4.67 25.06 -1.86
CA GLN A 120 -5.80 25.99 -1.91
C GLN A 120 -6.70 25.73 -3.12
N PHE A 121 -6.13 25.51 -4.29
CA PHE A 121 -6.88 25.13 -5.50
C PHE A 121 -7.69 23.85 -5.30
N LEU A 122 -7.11 22.80 -4.69
CA LEU A 122 -7.83 21.57 -4.38
C LEU A 122 -9.04 21.84 -3.48
N PHE A 123 -8.89 22.66 -2.44
CA PHE A 123 -10.01 23.06 -1.57
C PHE A 123 -11.06 23.89 -2.32
N GLN A 124 -10.63 24.90 -3.08
CA GLN A 124 -11.52 25.80 -3.85
C GLN A 124 -12.26 25.08 -4.97
N SER A 125 -11.68 24.02 -5.55
CA SER A 125 -12.33 23.20 -6.57
C SER A 125 -13.56 22.43 -6.04
N GLY A 126 -13.72 22.33 -4.72
CA GLY A 126 -14.81 21.58 -4.10
C GLY A 126 -14.69 20.06 -4.26
N ILE A 127 -13.56 19.55 -4.77
CA ILE A 127 -13.41 18.13 -5.07
C ILE A 127 -13.44 17.23 -3.83
N ILE A 128 -12.85 17.70 -2.73
CA ILE A 128 -12.81 16.97 -1.46
C ILE A 128 -14.22 16.78 -0.89
N PRO A 129 -15.02 17.84 -0.63
CA PRO A 129 -16.39 17.67 -0.13
C PRO A 129 -17.28 16.90 -1.12
N LEU A 130 -17.08 17.08 -2.43
CA LEU A 130 -17.83 16.33 -3.44
C LEU A 130 -17.49 14.82 -3.39
N ALA A 131 -16.22 14.45 -3.25
CA ALA A 131 -15.80 13.05 -3.14
C ALA A 131 -16.34 12.39 -1.86
N ILE A 132 -16.35 13.11 -0.74
CA ILE A 132 -16.97 12.65 0.52
C ILE A 132 -18.48 12.45 0.32
N SER A 133 -19.16 13.39 -0.33
CA SER A 133 -20.59 13.24 -0.66
C SER A 133 -20.84 12.01 -1.51
N LYS A 134 -20.01 11.76 -2.54
CA LYS A 134 -20.14 10.57 -3.39
C LYS A 134 -19.97 9.27 -2.61
N ILE A 135 -19.09 9.22 -1.60
CA ILE A 135 -18.96 8.06 -0.71
C ILE A 135 -20.17 7.89 0.20
N ARG A 136 -20.72 9.00 0.72
CA ARG A 136 -21.95 8.99 1.53
C ARG A 136 -23.10 8.33 0.77
N ASP A 137 -23.22 8.69 -0.51
CA ASP A 137 -24.27 8.23 -1.42
C ASP A 137 -24.05 6.80 -1.94
N LEU A 138 -22.90 6.17 -1.63
CA LEU A 138 -22.68 4.76 -1.99
C LEU A 138 -23.65 3.86 -1.20
N PRO A 139 -24.27 2.87 -1.88
CA PRO A 139 -25.23 1.98 -1.24
C PRO A 139 -24.52 1.11 -0.18
N ASP A 140 -25.19 0.84 0.93
CA ASP A 140 -24.60 0.02 2.01
C ASP A 140 -24.47 -1.46 1.59
N LYS A 141 -25.25 -1.89 0.59
CA LYS A 141 -25.14 -3.20 -0.08
C LYS A 141 -24.81 -2.98 -1.54
N ILE A 142 -23.69 -3.54 -1.99
CA ILE A 142 -23.26 -3.42 -3.38
C ILE A 142 -23.65 -4.70 -4.14
N GLU A 143 -24.65 -4.59 -5.00
CA GLU A 143 -25.18 -5.73 -5.79
C GLU A 143 -24.64 -5.75 -7.22
N LYS A 144 -24.23 -4.59 -7.77
CA LYS A 144 -23.77 -4.45 -9.16
C LYS A 144 -22.25 -4.28 -9.22
N ASP A 145 -21.60 -4.97 -10.15
CA ASP A 145 -20.15 -4.87 -10.36
C ASP A 145 -19.68 -3.44 -10.65
N GLY A 146 -20.47 -2.64 -11.38
CA GLY A 146 -20.15 -1.24 -11.65
C GLY A 146 -20.04 -0.39 -10.38
N ASP A 147 -20.94 -0.63 -9.43
CA ASP A 147 -20.95 0.07 -8.14
C ASP A 147 -19.74 -0.37 -7.28
N VAL A 148 -19.31 -1.64 -7.37
CA VAL A 148 -18.09 -2.13 -6.70
C VAL A 148 -16.86 -1.41 -7.25
N VAL A 149 -16.72 -1.35 -8.58
CA VAL A 149 -15.57 -0.72 -9.24
C VAL A 149 -15.51 0.78 -8.92
N PHE A 150 -16.65 1.45 -8.92
CA PHE A 150 -16.74 2.86 -8.54
C PHE A 150 -16.37 3.07 -7.07
N SER A 151 -16.88 2.23 -6.16
CA SER A 151 -16.54 2.27 -4.73
C SER A 151 -15.04 2.09 -4.50
N ILE A 152 -14.41 1.12 -5.16
CA ILE A 152 -12.95 0.91 -5.13
C ILE A 152 -12.22 2.18 -5.57
N GLY A 153 -12.63 2.78 -6.69
CA GLY A 153 -12.06 4.03 -7.20
C GLY A 153 -12.16 5.18 -6.18
N MET A 154 -13.32 5.33 -5.54
CA MET A 154 -13.55 6.38 -4.54
C MET A 154 -12.68 6.22 -3.30
N PHE A 155 -12.58 5.01 -2.72
CA PHE A 155 -11.69 4.78 -1.57
C PHE A 155 -10.22 5.00 -1.92
N ARG A 156 -9.78 4.58 -3.12
CA ARG A 156 -8.43 4.83 -3.61
C ARG A 156 -8.16 6.32 -3.83
N LEU A 157 -9.13 7.05 -4.38
CA LEU A 157 -9.03 8.49 -4.55
C LEU A 157 -8.88 9.19 -3.21
N MET A 158 -9.74 8.87 -2.22
CA MET A 158 -9.63 9.44 -0.88
C MET A 158 -8.29 9.15 -0.24
N ARG A 159 -7.78 7.93 -0.41
CA ARG A 159 -6.43 7.55 0.06
C ARG A 159 -5.35 8.40 -0.60
N VAL A 160 -5.44 8.60 -1.91
CA VAL A 160 -4.50 9.45 -2.67
C VAL A 160 -4.56 10.89 -2.17
N LEU A 161 -5.76 11.44 -2.02
CA LEU A 161 -5.95 12.80 -1.50
C LEU A 161 -5.39 12.95 -0.08
N ALA A 162 -5.54 11.94 0.76
CA ALA A 162 -5.03 11.90 2.13
C ALA A 162 -3.49 11.85 2.24
N LEU A 163 -2.74 11.72 1.13
CA LEU A 163 -1.29 11.85 1.13
C LEU A 163 -0.82 13.29 1.42
N ARG A 164 -1.70 14.27 1.26
CA ARG A 164 -1.49 15.64 1.75
C ARG A 164 -2.03 15.77 3.15
N GLU A 165 -1.19 16.24 4.07
CA GLU A 165 -1.54 16.32 5.48
C GLU A 165 -2.71 17.29 5.70
N GLU A 166 -2.77 18.41 4.97
CA GLU A 166 -3.85 19.39 5.05
C GLU A 166 -5.19 18.78 4.66
N VAL A 167 -5.21 17.95 3.61
CA VAL A 167 -6.41 17.20 3.23
C VAL A 167 -6.72 16.13 4.26
N CYS A 168 -5.71 15.39 4.71
CA CYS A 168 -5.85 14.32 5.70
C CYS A 168 -6.48 14.84 7.00
N GLN A 169 -6.11 16.04 7.46
CA GLN A 169 -6.71 16.70 8.63
C GLN A 169 -8.20 16.99 8.45
N VAL A 170 -8.64 17.37 7.25
CA VAL A 170 -10.07 17.54 6.93
C VAL A 170 -10.77 16.19 6.93
N LEU A 171 -10.17 15.15 6.34
CA LEU A 171 -10.75 13.81 6.32
C LEU A 171 -10.85 13.17 7.70
N ARG A 172 -9.95 13.56 8.62
CA ARG A 172 -9.93 13.10 10.01
C ARG A 172 -10.96 13.79 10.91
N GLN A 173 -11.72 14.77 10.41
CA GLN A 173 -12.79 15.37 11.19
C GLN A 173 -13.90 14.34 11.47
N PRO A 174 -14.54 14.36 12.66
CA PRO A 174 -15.52 13.36 13.08
C PRO A 174 -16.62 13.10 12.05
N GLU A 175 -17.21 14.17 11.49
CA GLU A 175 -18.28 14.14 10.50
C GLU A 175 -17.87 13.47 9.19
N ASN A 176 -16.60 13.60 8.81
CA ASN A 176 -16.06 13.01 7.59
C ASN A 176 -15.68 11.55 7.82
N ILE A 177 -15.08 11.23 8.97
CA ILE A 177 -14.75 9.84 9.34
C ILE A 177 -16.00 8.96 9.36
N GLN A 178 -17.09 9.44 9.97
CA GLN A 178 -18.34 8.69 10.02
C GLN A 178 -18.89 8.33 8.63
N VAL A 179 -18.64 9.18 7.62
CA VAL A 179 -18.99 8.90 6.22
C VAL A 179 -18.02 7.92 5.58
N LEU A 180 -16.73 8.07 5.86
CA LEU A 180 -15.67 7.28 5.23
C LEU A 180 -15.60 5.84 5.76
N ILE A 181 -16.00 5.61 7.01
CA ILE A 181 -16.12 4.25 7.57
C ILE A 181 -17.42 3.60 7.08
N LYS A 182 -17.32 2.84 5.99
CA LYS A 182 -18.41 2.01 5.47
C LYS A 182 -18.15 0.54 5.78
N ASN A 183 -19.19 -0.17 6.21
CA ASN A 183 -19.13 -1.61 6.41
C ASN A 183 -19.92 -2.33 5.31
N TYR A 184 -19.23 -2.74 4.25
CA TYR A 184 -19.87 -3.51 3.19
C TYR A 184 -19.97 -4.98 3.58
N GLN A 185 -21.13 -5.58 3.33
CA GLN A 185 -21.34 -7.03 3.48
C GLN A 185 -20.78 -7.85 2.30
N VAL A 186 -19.75 -7.34 1.60
CA VAL A 186 -19.28 -7.89 0.33
C VAL A 186 -17.87 -8.46 0.48
N GLU A 187 -17.68 -9.73 0.10
CA GLU A 187 -16.40 -10.45 0.17
C GLU A 187 -15.38 -10.06 -0.94
N ARG A 188 -15.48 -8.85 -1.50
CA ARG A 188 -14.57 -8.41 -2.56
C ARG A 188 -13.25 -7.91 -1.97
N VAL A 189 -12.22 -8.73 -2.08
CA VAL A 189 -10.85 -8.49 -1.57
C VAL A 189 -10.29 -7.12 -1.97
N ASP A 190 -10.51 -6.67 -3.21
CA ASP A 190 -10.00 -5.38 -3.70
C ASP A 190 -10.67 -4.17 -3.06
N LEU A 191 -11.96 -4.29 -2.72
CA LEU A 191 -12.71 -3.26 -2.01
C LEU A 191 -12.22 -3.19 -0.56
N LEU A 192 -12.12 -4.33 0.12
CA LEU A 192 -11.57 -4.40 1.47
C LEU A 192 -10.15 -3.81 1.53
N PHE A 193 -9.29 -4.16 0.57
CA PHE A 193 -7.95 -3.58 0.49
C PHE A 193 -8.00 -2.05 0.37
N SER A 194 -8.86 -1.52 -0.49
CA SER A 194 -8.98 -0.08 -0.71
C SER A 194 -9.52 0.63 0.54
N GLN A 195 -10.51 0.07 1.24
CA GLN A 195 -11.04 0.60 2.49
C GLN A 195 -10.00 0.59 3.61
N TRP A 196 -9.42 -0.56 3.91
CA TRP A 196 -8.43 -0.69 4.99
C TRP A 196 -7.20 0.19 4.74
N SER A 197 -6.83 0.39 3.48
CA SER A 197 -5.72 1.28 3.13
C SER A 197 -6.02 2.75 3.41
N LEU A 198 -7.30 3.17 3.31
CA LEU A 198 -7.74 4.50 3.73
C LEU A 198 -7.82 4.58 5.26
N TYR A 199 -8.44 3.58 5.91
CA TYR A 199 -8.62 3.57 7.36
C TYR A 199 -7.29 3.69 8.10
N LEU A 200 -6.26 2.99 7.63
CA LEU A 200 -4.92 3.07 8.22
C LEU A 200 -4.33 4.49 8.16
N ILE A 201 -4.48 5.19 7.03
CA ILE A 201 -3.98 6.57 6.87
C ILE A 201 -4.75 7.56 7.76
N LEU A 202 -6.06 7.37 7.89
CA LEU A 202 -6.89 8.25 8.70
C LEU A 202 -6.68 8.03 10.19
N CYS A 203 -6.26 6.84 10.62
CA CYS A 203 -6.06 6.49 12.02
C CYS A 203 -4.96 7.35 12.68
N ASN A 204 -5.33 8.10 13.71
CA ASN A 204 -4.46 8.90 14.56
C ASN A 204 -5.14 9.11 15.92
N GLN A 205 -4.49 9.85 16.83
CA GLN A 205 -5.04 10.08 18.17
C GLN A 205 -6.46 10.70 18.17
N SER A 206 -6.72 11.64 17.26
CA SER A 206 -8.00 12.36 17.21
C SER A 206 -9.12 11.58 16.54
N SER A 207 -8.79 10.75 15.55
CA SER A 207 -9.76 9.96 14.77
C SER A 207 -10.11 8.62 15.41
N LEU A 208 -9.18 8.02 16.17
CA LEU A 208 -9.31 6.69 16.75
C LEU A 208 -10.63 6.46 17.52
N PRO A 209 -11.13 7.40 18.34
CA PRO A 209 -12.42 7.21 19.04
C PRO A 209 -13.58 6.86 18.11
N PHE A 210 -13.59 7.41 16.90
CA PHE A 210 -14.62 7.18 15.88
C PHE A 210 -14.37 5.90 15.05
N MET A 211 -13.18 5.30 15.17
CA MET A 211 -12.73 4.12 14.44
C MET A 211 -12.71 2.85 15.31
N THR A 212 -13.02 2.95 16.60
CA THR A 212 -12.93 1.83 17.57
C THR A 212 -13.71 0.58 17.15
N ASN A 213 -14.87 0.74 16.51
CA ASN A 213 -15.67 -0.38 15.98
C ASN A 213 -14.94 -1.19 14.89
N LEU A 214 -13.93 -0.61 14.24
CA LEU A 214 -13.10 -1.32 13.26
C LEU A 214 -12.20 -2.37 13.92
N ILE A 215 -11.92 -2.30 15.22
CA ILE A 215 -11.10 -3.31 15.93
C ILE A 215 -11.75 -4.69 15.83
N ALA A 216 -13.03 -4.80 16.20
CA ALA A 216 -13.78 -6.05 16.08
C ALA A 216 -13.84 -6.53 14.62
N THR A 217 -14.02 -5.60 13.68
CA THR A 217 -14.09 -5.90 12.24
C THR A 217 -12.74 -6.41 11.71
N ALA A 218 -11.62 -5.81 12.12
CA ALA A 218 -10.27 -6.26 11.77
C ALA A 218 -10.03 -7.70 12.26
N ILE A 219 -10.44 -7.99 13.49
CA ILE A 219 -10.28 -9.31 14.12
C ILE A 219 -11.13 -10.37 13.41
N LEU A 220 -12.38 -10.05 13.07
CA LEU A 220 -13.23 -10.93 12.26
C LEU A 220 -12.59 -11.23 10.89
N ASN A 221 -12.06 -10.20 10.22
CA ASN A 221 -11.35 -10.35 8.95
C ASN A 221 -10.11 -11.24 9.05
N LEU A 222 -9.39 -11.21 10.18
CA LEU A 222 -8.21 -12.06 10.43
C LEU A 222 -8.58 -13.51 10.82
N ARG A 223 -9.75 -13.70 11.45
CA ARG A 223 -10.30 -15.02 11.77
C ARG A 223 -10.94 -15.70 10.57
N SER A 224 -11.27 -14.97 9.51
CA SER A 224 -11.86 -15.53 8.29
C SER A 224 -11.03 -16.70 7.72
N GLN A 225 -11.71 -17.79 7.37
CA GLN A 225 -11.10 -18.99 6.80
C GLN A 225 -10.78 -18.75 5.32
N THR A 226 -9.67 -18.10 5.06
CA THR A 226 -9.19 -17.77 3.72
C THR A 226 -8.03 -18.68 3.33
N PRO A 227 -7.97 -19.14 2.06
CA PRO A 227 -6.92 -20.07 1.61
C PRO A 227 -5.55 -19.40 1.46
N VAL A 228 -5.53 -18.07 1.34
CA VAL A 228 -4.32 -17.26 1.17
C VAL A 228 -4.39 -16.04 2.08
N PHE A 229 -3.22 -15.50 2.43
CA PHE A 229 -3.14 -14.27 3.21
C PHE A 229 -3.28 -13.06 2.28
N TYR A 230 -4.41 -12.36 2.39
CA TYR A 230 -4.72 -11.23 1.53
C TYR A 230 -4.10 -9.93 2.03
N ARG A 231 -3.84 -8.99 1.11
CA ARG A 231 -3.24 -7.69 1.45
C ARG A 231 -4.05 -6.88 2.47
N TYR A 232 -5.38 -6.96 2.44
CA TYR A 232 -6.21 -6.24 3.42
C TYR A 232 -6.04 -6.81 4.84
N GLN A 233 -5.73 -8.10 5.00
CA GLN A 233 -5.45 -8.70 6.31
C GLN A 233 -4.13 -8.16 6.89
N ALA A 234 -3.11 -7.92 6.05
CA ALA A 234 -1.92 -7.18 6.47
C ALA A 234 -2.28 -5.78 7.00
N LEU A 235 -3.15 -5.05 6.30
CA LEU A 235 -3.61 -3.72 6.73
C LEU A 235 -4.45 -3.78 8.02
N CYS A 236 -5.24 -4.84 8.24
CA CYS A 236 -5.93 -5.07 9.52
C CYS A 236 -4.93 -5.19 10.68
N LEU A 237 -3.86 -5.98 10.51
CA LEU A 237 -2.82 -6.14 11.54
C LEU A 237 -2.11 -4.81 11.83
N GLU A 238 -1.78 -4.05 10.78
CA GLU A 238 -1.18 -2.72 10.93
C GLU A 238 -2.11 -1.75 11.66
N PHE A 239 -3.40 -1.75 11.32
CA PHE A 239 -4.39 -0.92 12.00
C PHE A 239 -4.50 -1.29 13.48
N LEU A 240 -4.53 -2.58 13.81
CA LEU A 240 -4.58 -3.02 15.22
C LEU A 240 -3.34 -2.59 15.99
N ALA A 241 -2.14 -2.76 15.41
CA ALA A 241 -0.88 -2.33 16.02
C ALA A 241 -0.86 -0.81 16.25
N GLN A 242 -1.26 -0.02 15.23
CA GLN A 242 -1.34 1.43 15.32
C GLN A 242 -2.37 1.88 16.35
N ALA A 243 -3.58 1.32 16.35
CA ALA A 243 -4.62 1.65 17.31
C ALA A 243 -4.16 1.41 18.76
N LEU A 244 -3.49 0.28 19.01
CA LEU A 244 -2.96 -0.05 20.34
C LEU A 244 -1.85 0.93 20.76
N SER A 245 -0.95 1.29 19.85
CA SER A 245 0.12 2.28 20.10
C SER A 245 -0.41 3.68 20.44
N LEU A 246 -1.60 4.04 19.92
CA LEU A 246 -2.26 5.32 20.15
C LEU A 246 -3.09 5.35 21.45
N SER A 247 -3.55 4.19 21.93
CA SER A 247 -4.41 4.13 23.12
C SER A 247 -4.26 2.83 23.88
N SER A 248 -3.58 2.91 25.04
CA SER A 248 -3.47 1.81 26.00
C SER A 248 -4.82 1.34 26.56
N ARG A 249 -5.86 2.17 26.50
CA ARG A 249 -7.23 1.80 26.92
C ARG A 249 -7.85 0.69 26.07
N LEU A 250 -7.29 0.42 24.90
CA LEU A 250 -7.74 -0.67 24.04
C LEU A 250 -7.18 -2.03 24.46
N ALA A 251 -6.27 -2.08 25.44
CA ALA A 251 -5.65 -3.33 25.88
C ALA A 251 -6.69 -4.35 26.35
N ASP A 252 -7.70 -3.93 27.12
CA ASP A 252 -8.78 -4.80 27.60
C ASP A 252 -9.53 -5.45 26.43
N ASN A 253 -9.89 -4.67 25.40
CA ASN A 253 -10.53 -5.21 24.19
C ASN A 253 -9.65 -6.30 23.53
N PHE A 254 -8.34 -6.08 23.44
CA PHE A 254 -7.42 -7.02 22.81
C PHE A 254 -7.28 -8.31 23.64
N VAL A 255 -7.33 -8.21 24.96
CA VAL A 255 -7.40 -9.36 25.87
C VAL A 255 -8.67 -10.17 25.62
N GLU A 256 -9.83 -9.50 25.57
CA GLU A 256 -11.13 -10.13 25.31
C GLU A 256 -11.19 -10.84 23.96
N PHE A 257 -10.54 -10.28 22.94
CA PHE A 257 -10.44 -10.90 21.62
C PHE A 257 -9.37 -12.00 21.51
N ASN A 258 -8.68 -12.34 22.61
CA ASN A 258 -7.59 -13.31 22.67
C ASN A 258 -6.53 -13.10 21.58
N ILE A 259 -5.89 -11.91 21.60
CA ILE A 259 -4.95 -11.53 20.54
C ILE A 259 -3.73 -12.47 20.46
N GLY A 260 -3.30 -13.05 21.57
CA GLY A 260 -2.24 -14.07 21.62
C GLY A 260 -2.58 -15.29 20.77
N GLU A 261 -3.78 -15.86 20.97
CA GLU A 261 -4.23 -17.01 20.17
C GLU A 261 -4.42 -16.65 18.69
N LEU A 262 -4.95 -15.45 18.39
CA LEU A 262 -5.13 -14.98 17.02
C LEU A 262 -3.79 -14.92 16.27
N THR A 263 -2.77 -14.31 16.88
CA THR A 263 -1.44 -14.14 16.27
C THR A 263 -0.77 -15.49 15.99
N LYS A 264 -0.79 -16.41 16.98
CA LYS A 264 -0.36 -17.82 16.81
C LYS A 264 -1.11 -18.53 15.68
N THR A 265 -2.43 -18.38 15.62
CA THR A 265 -3.24 -19.02 14.58
C THR A 265 -2.87 -18.54 13.17
N ILE A 266 -2.51 -17.26 13.01
CA ILE A 266 -2.07 -16.72 11.72
C ILE A 266 -0.73 -17.33 11.30
N PHE A 267 0.24 -17.47 12.23
CA PHE A 267 1.51 -18.14 11.94
C PHE A 267 1.30 -19.58 11.44
N LEU A 268 0.48 -20.36 12.16
CA LEU A 268 0.17 -21.75 11.83
C LEU A 268 -0.55 -21.88 10.48
N ARG A 269 -1.46 -20.94 10.17
CA ARG A 269 -2.24 -20.95 8.92
C ARG A 269 -1.40 -20.55 7.71
N PHE A 270 -0.44 -19.64 7.88
CA PHE A 270 0.39 -19.12 6.80
C PHE A 270 1.89 -19.30 7.09
N PRO A 271 2.38 -20.54 7.24
CA PRO A 271 3.73 -20.81 7.74
C PRO A 271 4.85 -20.45 6.75
N ASN A 272 4.52 -20.18 5.48
CA ASN A 272 5.47 -19.77 4.43
C ASN A 272 5.30 -18.31 3.98
N HIS A 273 4.61 -17.47 4.76
CA HIS A 273 4.26 -16.11 4.35
C HIS A 273 4.98 -15.04 5.17
N SER A 274 6.23 -14.73 4.81
CA SER A 274 7.11 -13.82 5.58
C SER A 274 6.51 -12.43 5.84
N ASN A 275 5.73 -11.89 4.90
CA ASN A 275 5.05 -10.60 5.11
C ASN A 275 3.95 -10.71 6.19
N ALA A 276 3.25 -11.85 6.28
CA ALA A 276 2.25 -12.05 7.32
C ALA A 276 2.94 -12.16 8.69
N HIS A 277 4.02 -12.94 8.74
CA HIS A 277 4.85 -13.09 9.93
C HIS A 277 5.35 -11.74 10.45
N PHE A 278 5.89 -10.90 9.57
CA PHE A 278 6.35 -9.56 9.93
C PHE A 278 5.22 -8.68 10.48
N LYS A 279 4.05 -8.66 9.84
CA LYS A 279 2.91 -7.85 10.32
C LYS A 279 2.35 -8.35 11.64
N VAL A 280 2.28 -9.67 11.85
CA VAL A 280 1.89 -10.28 13.13
C VAL A 280 2.91 -9.92 14.21
N PHE A 281 4.21 -10.00 13.90
CA PHE A 281 5.25 -9.68 14.86
C PHE A 281 5.25 -8.21 15.29
N ASN A 282 5.02 -7.27 14.37
CA ASN A 282 4.87 -5.86 14.74
C ASN A 282 3.69 -5.65 15.71
N LEU A 283 2.58 -6.36 15.51
CA LEU A 283 1.46 -6.32 16.45
C LEU A 283 1.84 -6.92 17.81
N ILE A 284 2.55 -8.05 17.84
CA ILE A 284 3.09 -8.64 19.08
C ILE A 284 3.94 -7.62 19.83
N GLN A 285 4.87 -6.95 19.15
CA GLN A 285 5.72 -5.91 19.78
C GLN A 285 4.89 -4.80 20.42
N GLN A 286 3.80 -4.35 19.77
CA GLN A 286 2.91 -3.37 20.37
C GLN A 286 2.19 -3.94 21.60
N CYS A 287 1.72 -5.20 21.55
CA CYS A 287 1.11 -5.85 22.71
C CYS A 287 2.05 -5.98 23.90
N LEU A 288 3.34 -6.26 23.67
CA LEU A 288 4.34 -6.38 24.75
C LEU A 288 4.59 -5.06 25.49
N ASN A 289 4.23 -3.90 24.91
CA ASN A 289 4.33 -2.62 25.60
C ASN A 289 3.22 -2.40 26.65
N HIS A 290 2.27 -3.35 26.77
CA HIS A 290 1.15 -3.28 27.71
C HIS A 290 1.17 -4.48 28.67
N PRO A 291 1.33 -4.28 30.00
CA PRO A 291 1.53 -5.38 30.95
C PRO A 291 0.47 -6.50 30.87
N GLN A 292 -0.82 -6.15 30.77
CA GLN A 292 -1.91 -7.14 30.70
C GLN A 292 -1.86 -8.00 29.42
N LEU A 293 -1.47 -7.40 28.30
CA LEU A 293 -1.32 -8.12 27.03
C LEU A 293 -0.01 -8.88 26.95
N CYS A 294 1.05 -8.36 27.59
CA CYS A 294 2.37 -8.96 27.62
C CYS A 294 2.28 -10.41 28.10
N SER A 295 1.72 -10.65 29.28
CA SER A 295 1.59 -12.00 29.83
C SER A 295 0.75 -12.93 28.94
N GLN A 296 -0.37 -12.44 28.39
CA GLN A 296 -1.25 -13.23 27.52
C GLN A 296 -0.59 -13.60 26.18
N VAL A 297 0.14 -12.67 25.57
CA VAL A 297 0.81 -12.91 24.28
C VAL A 297 2.01 -13.82 24.48
N LEU A 298 2.82 -13.60 25.52
CA LEU A 298 3.98 -14.44 25.82
C LEU A 298 3.58 -15.89 26.11
N SER A 299 2.47 -16.13 26.84
CA SER A 299 2.00 -17.48 27.16
C SER A 299 1.58 -18.30 25.93
N GLU A 300 1.15 -17.65 24.84
CA GLU A 300 0.83 -18.31 23.58
C GLU A 300 2.03 -18.41 22.64
N ILE A 301 2.83 -17.34 22.54
CA ILE A 301 3.88 -17.22 21.53
C ILE A 301 5.15 -17.99 21.92
N ILE A 302 5.54 -18.01 23.20
CA ILE A 302 6.78 -18.68 23.63
C ILE A 302 6.70 -20.21 23.42
N PRO A 303 5.64 -20.91 23.88
CA PRO A 303 5.53 -22.35 23.66
C PRO A 303 5.43 -22.69 22.16
N PHE A 304 4.68 -21.89 21.40
CA PHE A 304 4.57 -22.03 19.95
C PHE A 304 5.94 -21.90 19.26
N ALA A 305 6.67 -20.82 19.52
CA ALA A 305 7.97 -20.57 18.90
C ALA A 305 8.99 -21.64 19.29
N SER A 306 9.02 -22.03 20.57
CA SER A 306 9.89 -23.10 21.08
C SER A 306 9.65 -24.40 20.32
N HIS A 307 8.38 -24.79 20.14
CA HIS A 307 8.02 -25.99 19.40
C HIS A 307 8.43 -25.92 17.93
N GLN A 308 8.21 -24.79 17.24
CA GLN A 308 8.64 -24.62 15.84
C GLN A 308 10.17 -24.63 15.66
N ILE A 309 10.91 -24.13 16.65
CA ILE A 309 12.38 -24.16 16.66
C ILE A 309 12.91 -25.59 16.88
N ILE A 310 12.26 -26.38 17.75
CA ILE A 310 12.66 -27.76 18.03
C ILE A 310 12.31 -28.69 16.87
N GLU A 311 11.05 -28.70 16.42
CA GLU A 311 10.59 -29.62 15.39
C GLU A 311 11.18 -29.33 14.01
N ARG A 312 11.37 -28.04 13.69
CA ARG A 312 11.88 -27.55 12.39
C ARG A 312 11.17 -28.12 11.16
N SER A 313 9.91 -28.56 11.32
CA SER A 313 9.07 -29.09 10.24
C SER A 313 8.85 -28.08 9.11
N ASN A 314 8.84 -26.79 9.44
CA ASN A 314 8.91 -25.69 8.50
C ASN A 314 10.13 -24.79 8.80
N VAL A 315 11.13 -24.83 7.92
CA VAL A 315 12.39 -24.08 8.11
C VAL A 315 12.16 -22.56 8.13
N ILE A 316 11.26 -22.04 7.28
CA ILE A 316 10.99 -20.59 7.21
C ILE A 316 10.38 -20.11 8.53
N LEU A 317 9.34 -20.80 9.01
CA LEU A 317 8.68 -20.47 10.26
C LEU A 317 9.61 -20.66 11.45
N SER A 318 10.41 -21.72 11.47
CA SER A 318 11.40 -22.01 12.52
C SER A 318 12.43 -20.88 12.65
N ILE A 319 13.03 -20.45 11.54
CA ILE A 319 13.99 -19.33 11.51
C ILE A 319 13.29 -18.04 11.93
N PHE A 320 12.07 -17.79 11.47
CA PHE A 320 11.31 -16.61 11.89
C PHE A 320 11.05 -16.62 13.40
N CYS A 321 10.65 -17.75 13.97
CA CYS A 321 10.43 -17.92 15.40
C CYS A 321 11.70 -17.68 16.21
N TRP A 322 12.85 -18.21 15.77
CA TRP A 322 14.16 -17.92 16.39
C TRP A 322 14.45 -16.42 16.41
N HIS A 323 14.33 -15.75 15.26
CA HIS A 323 14.57 -14.30 15.15
C HIS A 323 13.60 -13.50 16.04
N MET A 324 12.33 -13.88 16.05
CA MET A 324 11.30 -13.27 16.87
C MET A 324 11.62 -13.36 18.37
N LEU A 325 12.04 -14.53 18.88
CA LEU A 325 12.37 -14.69 20.30
C LEU A 325 13.55 -13.78 20.72
N HIS A 326 14.59 -13.65 19.89
CA HIS A 326 15.68 -12.71 20.16
C HIS A 326 15.21 -11.25 20.23
N GLN A 327 14.28 -10.86 19.36
CA GLN A 327 13.75 -9.49 19.40
C GLN A 327 12.80 -9.24 20.56
N ILE A 328 12.03 -10.26 20.98
CA ILE A 328 11.15 -10.20 22.16
C ILE A 328 11.97 -10.00 23.44
N GLU A 329 13.10 -10.69 23.56
CA GLU A 329 13.98 -10.60 24.74
C GLU A 329 14.40 -9.16 25.08
N CYS A 330 14.52 -8.30 24.07
CA CYS A 330 14.95 -6.91 24.24
C CYS A 330 13.81 -5.91 24.52
N VAL A 331 12.55 -6.33 24.61
CA VAL A 331 11.41 -5.40 24.71
C VAL A 331 11.20 -4.87 26.13
N ASN A 332 11.07 -5.77 27.11
CA ASN A 332 10.82 -5.41 28.51
C ASN A 332 11.32 -6.52 29.45
N GLU A 333 11.32 -6.26 30.77
CA GLU A 333 11.83 -7.20 31.77
C GLU A 333 11.03 -8.50 31.85
N GLU A 334 9.70 -8.44 31.69
CA GLU A 334 8.84 -9.63 31.70
C GLU A 334 9.14 -10.55 30.50
N ALA A 335 9.29 -9.97 29.32
CA ALA A 335 9.68 -10.65 28.10
C ALA A 335 11.08 -11.27 28.23
N HIS A 336 12.06 -10.51 28.75
CA HIS A 336 13.39 -11.02 29.04
C HIS A 336 13.32 -12.25 29.96
N ASN A 337 12.64 -12.13 31.10
CA ASN A 337 12.47 -13.23 32.05
C ASN A 337 11.76 -14.43 31.42
N ALA A 338 10.76 -14.21 30.57
CA ALA A 338 10.06 -15.30 29.90
C ALA A 338 10.95 -16.05 28.90
N ILE A 339 11.82 -15.33 28.17
CA ILE A 339 12.82 -15.94 27.27
C ILE A 339 13.89 -16.72 28.05
N GLN A 340 14.35 -16.21 29.19
CA GLN A 340 15.33 -16.92 30.02
C GLN A 340 14.78 -18.24 30.58
N ASN A 341 13.46 -18.38 30.68
CA ASN A 341 12.77 -19.57 31.19
C ASN A 341 12.29 -20.56 30.11
N ILE A 342 12.67 -20.37 28.84
CA ILE A 342 12.33 -21.35 27.79
C ILE A 342 13.05 -22.69 28.00
N PRO A 343 12.53 -23.81 27.45
CA PRO A 343 13.16 -25.13 27.59
C PRO A 343 14.61 -25.14 27.11
N ASP A 344 15.48 -25.87 27.82
CA ASP A 344 16.91 -25.98 27.47
C ASP A 344 17.12 -26.55 26.06
N GLU A 345 16.24 -27.44 25.62
CA GLU A 345 16.25 -27.96 24.25
C GLU A 345 16.05 -26.85 23.21
N THR A 346 15.16 -25.89 23.47
CA THR A 346 14.97 -24.71 22.61
C THR A 346 16.24 -23.88 22.58
N LYS A 347 16.84 -23.59 23.75
CA LYS A 347 18.07 -22.79 23.85
C LYS A 347 19.23 -23.42 23.06
N GLU A 348 19.37 -24.74 23.17
CA GLU A 348 20.38 -25.50 22.43
C GLU A 348 20.18 -25.38 20.91
N GLN A 349 18.94 -25.48 20.42
CA GLN A 349 18.64 -25.30 19.01
C GLN A 349 18.85 -23.85 18.53
N MET A 350 18.47 -22.86 19.34
CA MET A 350 18.73 -21.45 19.04
C MET A 350 20.24 -21.20 18.90
N ARG A 351 21.06 -21.70 19.83
CA ARG A 351 22.53 -21.61 19.75
C ARG A 351 23.09 -22.21 18.46
N ARG A 352 22.56 -23.37 18.03
CA ARG A 352 22.98 -23.99 16.76
C ARG A 352 22.62 -23.13 15.54
N ILE A 353 21.49 -22.43 15.59
CA ILE A 353 21.11 -21.48 14.53
C ILE A 353 22.03 -20.25 14.57
N ASP A 354 22.36 -19.72 15.75
CA ASP A 354 23.33 -18.62 15.92
C ASP A 354 24.71 -18.99 15.35
N GLU A 355 25.21 -20.18 15.66
CA GLU A 355 26.45 -20.71 15.11
C GLU A 355 26.40 -20.88 13.58
N ALA A 356 25.23 -21.21 13.02
CA ALA A 356 25.07 -21.37 11.58
C ALA A 356 25.00 -20.02 10.85
N THR A 357 24.43 -18.99 11.47
CA THR A 357 24.33 -17.64 10.89
C THR A 357 25.63 -16.85 10.98
N THR A 358 26.51 -17.20 11.91
CA THR A 358 27.84 -16.59 12.09
C THR A 358 28.94 -17.24 11.25
N ARG A 359 28.70 -18.42 10.67
CA ARG A 359 29.62 -19.06 9.71
C ARG A 359 29.49 -18.37 8.35
N ASP A 360 30.63 -18.02 7.74
CA ASP A 360 30.68 -17.39 6.41
C ASP A 360 29.84 -18.18 5.40
N PHE A 361 28.85 -17.50 4.83
CA PHE A 361 28.00 -18.05 3.78
C PHE A 361 28.83 -18.13 2.48
N GLY A 362 29.35 -19.31 2.16
CA GLY A 362 30.19 -19.54 0.99
C GLY A 362 31.18 -20.70 1.10
N GLY A 363 31.43 -21.18 2.32
CA GLY A 363 32.48 -22.17 2.57
C GLY A 363 33.88 -21.59 2.38
N GLU A 364 34.92 -22.33 2.74
CA GLU A 364 36.27 -22.00 2.25
C GLU A 364 36.23 -22.10 0.72
N VAL A 365 36.59 -21.03 0.01
CA VAL A 365 36.96 -21.14 -1.40
C VAL A 365 37.93 -22.32 -1.47
N PRO A 366 37.66 -23.37 -2.28
CA PRO A 366 38.53 -24.53 -2.34
C PRO A 366 39.95 -24.01 -2.51
N LYS A 367 40.83 -24.29 -1.54
CA LYS A 367 42.25 -23.97 -1.71
C LYS A 367 42.62 -24.68 -2.99
N MET A 368 42.94 -23.93 -4.04
CA MET A 368 43.68 -24.49 -5.16
C MET A 368 44.95 -25.02 -4.50
N GLU A 369 44.98 -26.33 -4.20
CA GLU A 369 46.23 -27.03 -4.06
C GLU A 369 47.01 -26.61 -5.31
N ASN A 370 48.21 -26.07 -5.09
CA ASN A 370 49.15 -25.83 -6.17
C ASN A 370 49.50 -27.19 -6.80
N GLN A 371 48.57 -27.75 -7.55
CA GLN A 371 48.86 -28.65 -8.61
C GLN A 371 49.41 -27.74 -9.70
N ASP A 372 50.68 -27.96 -10.02
CA ASP A 372 51.31 -27.48 -11.24
C ASP A 372 50.48 -27.92 -12.44
N ILE A 373 49.39 -27.21 -12.72
CA ILE A 373 48.63 -27.32 -13.94
C ILE A 373 49.12 -26.18 -14.82
N ALA A 374 50.16 -26.51 -15.58
CA ALA A 374 50.44 -25.86 -16.85
C ALA A 374 49.17 -25.97 -17.72
N GLY A 375 48.30 -24.96 -17.62
CA GLY A 375 46.97 -24.96 -18.22
C GLY A 375 46.05 -24.08 -17.39
N GLY A 376 46.28 -22.76 -17.46
CA GLY A 376 45.45 -21.79 -16.77
C GLY A 376 43.97 -22.03 -17.06
N ALA A 377 43.16 -22.10 -16.00
CA ALA A 377 41.73 -21.97 -16.14
C ALA A 377 41.47 -20.66 -16.90
N PRO A 378 40.68 -20.67 -17.99
CA PRO A 378 40.43 -19.44 -18.74
C PRO A 378 39.77 -18.46 -17.78
N GLU A 379 40.41 -17.30 -17.59
CA GLU A 379 39.78 -16.16 -16.94
C GLU A 379 38.52 -15.84 -17.75
N LEU A 380 37.37 -16.24 -17.20
CA LEU A 380 36.10 -15.89 -17.80
C LEU A 380 36.00 -14.38 -17.78
N SER A 381 35.93 -13.80 -18.96
CA SER A 381 35.77 -12.36 -19.11
C SER A 381 34.45 -11.91 -18.47
N PRO A 382 34.34 -10.62 -18.06
CA PRO A 382 33.10 -10.08 -17.53
C PRO A 382 31.86 -10.37 -18.40
N ASP A 383 32.04 -10.48 -19.71
CA ASP A 383 30.97 -10.80 -20.67
C ASP A 383 30.54 -12.28 -20.61
N GLU A 384 31.45 -13.20 -20.31
CA GLU A 384 31.14 -14.64 -20.16
C GLU A 384 30.42 -14.91 -18.83
N LEU A 385 30.79 -14.18 -17.76
CA LEU A 385 30.03 -14.15 -16.51
C LEU A 385 28.61 -13.63 -16.72
N LEU A 386 28.45 -12.53 -17.47
CA LEU A 386 27.14 -11.98 -17.81
C LEU A 386 26.29 -12.93 -18.66
N SER A 387 26.90 -13.73 -19.54
CA SER A 387 26.21 -14.77 -20.30
C SER A 387 25.66 -15.88 -19.40
N LEU A 388 26.46 -16.34 -18.43
CA LEU A 388 26.06 -17.32 -17.42
C LEU A 388 24.90 -16.81 -16.55
N PHE A 389 24.94 -15.55 -16.11
CA PHE A 389 23.85 -14.94 -15.36
C PHE A 389 22.56 -14.80 -16.19
N ARG A 390 22.67 -14.60 -17.51
CA ARG A 390 21.52 -14.57 -18.44
C ARG A 390 20.88 -15.95 -18.60
N GLU A 391 21.66 -17.03 -18.61
CA GLU A 391 21.11 -18.40 -18.65
C GLU A 391 20.32 -18.75 -17.39
N PHE A 392 20.76 -18.30 -16.21
CA PHE A 392 20.03 -18.52 -14.95
C PHE A 392 18.76 -17.66 -14.82
N THR A 393 18.72 -16.49 -15.45
CA THR A 393 17.54 -15.61 -15.43
C THR A 393 16.50 -15.96 -16.49
N MET A 394 16.86 -16.68 -17.56
CA MET A 394 15.93 -17.12 -18.61
C MET A 394 15.30 -18.51 -18.37
N ARG A 395 15.58 -19.18 -17.24
CA ARG A 395 14.83 -20.37 -16.79
C ARG A 395 13.77 -20.04 -15.72
N ARG A 396 12.92 -19.04 -16.00
CA ARG A 396 11.65 -18.80 -15.30
C ARG A 396 10.51 -18.57 -16.27
#